data_AF-A0A1F8GF65-F1
#
_entry.id   AF-A0A1F8GF65-F1
#
_cell.length_a   1.000
_cell.length_b   1.000
_cell.length_c   1.000
_cell.angle_alpha   90.00
_cell.angle_beta   90.00
_cell.angle_gamma   90.00
#
_symmetry.space_group_name_H-M   'P 1'
#
loop_
_entity.id
_entity.type
_entity.pdbx_description
1 polymer ?
#
loop_
_entity_poly.entity_id
_entity_poly.type
_entity_poly.pdbx_seq_one_letter_code
_entity_poly.pdbx_strand_id
1 'polypeptide(L)'
;MQKSKFNQFKYRFGLIKLALIKRARALFQKEGRMRLQQVARIMESLRLRNKGLRPNNQKIDEWVDNYIQQCILKGQKVDILTQWCLSKDLETRYQVQGNRFEPLQAEIDLLQREIPQILKVFTDNGVGVNWWVTFNGAFLDRGRISKEPTKEYADMLRGISTSPELILMDWEEEILGGNRPQPSQKVLDDFFGIVPRKAFDLDFSNLLERVKKYPEFSKTEEELKKESQYKIACEAEEGRFLFSPDSPFPCGQFILVPLEFPERYIFFAVLAPEFKKRIASIVKSYPWRMDADSLSYEL
;
A
#
# COMPACT_ATOMS: atom_id res chain seq x y z
N MET A 1 -36.63 7.51 61.76
CA MET A 1 -36.53 7.24 60.30
C MET A 1 -35.28 6.41 60.02
N GLN A 2 -35.44 5.09 59.91
CA GLN A 2 -34.35 4.16 59.55
C GLN A 2 -33.95 4.41 58.09
N LYS A 3 -32.81 5.07 57.85
CA LYS A 3 -32.18 5.09 56.52
C LYS A 3 -31.73 3.66 56.22
N SER A 4 -32.53 3.00 55.37
CA SER A 4 -32.51 1.58 55.04
C SER A 4 -31.10 1.03 54.78
N LYS A 5 -30.80 -0.12 55.41
CA LYS A 5 -29.61 -0.97 55.18
C LYS A 5 -29.32 -1.19 53.69
N PHE A 6 -30.34 -1.10 52.85
CA PHE A 6 -30.26 -1.19 51.40
C PHE A 6 -29.43 -0.06 50.75
N ASN A 7 -29.49 1.17 51.27
CA ASN A 7 -28.70 2.28 50.74
C ASN A 7 -27.22 2.16 51.11
N GLN A 8 -26.90 1.65 52.32
CA GLN A 8 -25.53 1.31 52.69
C GLN A 8 -24.98 0.15 51.84
N PHE A 9 -25.81 -0.84 51.52
CA PHE A 9 -25.43 -1.95 50.64
C PHE A 9 -25.14 -1.46 49.21
N LYS A 10 -26.02 -0.63 48.63
CA LYS A 10 -25.79 -0.01 47.30
C LYS A 10 -24.49 0.79 47.25
N TYR A 11 -24.19 1.55 48.31
CA TYR A 11 -22.95 2.33 48.39
C TYR A 11 -21.71 1.42 48.43
N ARG A 12 -21.72 0.37 49.26
CA ARG A 12 -20.62 -0.61 49.32
C ARG A 12 -20.44 -1.37 48.01
N PHE A 13 -21.54 -1.76 47.36
CA PHE A 13 -21.49 -2.41 46.05
C PHE A 13 -20.94 -1.48 44.96
N GLY A 14 -21.30 -0.19 45.00
CA GLY A 14 -20.75 0.85 44.12
C GLY A 14 -19.23 1.01 44.29
N LEU A 15 -18.72 0.98 45.53
CA LEU A 15 -17.29 1.01 45.82
C LEU A 15 -16.55 -0.23 45.30
N ILE A 16 -17.13 -1.42 45.45
CA ILE A 16 -16.55 -2.67 44.91
C ILE A 16 -16.50 -2.60 43.37
N LYS A 17 -17.57 -2.13 42.73
CA LYS A 17 -17.62 -1.96 41.27
C LYS A 17 -16.56 -0.96 40.79
N LEU A 18 -16.39 0.16 41.49
CA LEU A 18 -15.34 1.15 41.20
C LEU A 18 -13.92 0.58 41.38
N ALA A 19 -13.69 -0.22 42.43
CA ALA A 19 -12.41 -0.88 42.66
C ALA A 19 -12.11 -1.93 41.57
N LEU A 20 -13.11 -2.70 41.16
CA LEU A 20 -13.00 -3.65 40.06
C LEU A 20 -12.75 -2.96 38.73
N ILE A 21 -13.42 -1.84 38.44
CA ILE A 21 -13.16 -1.02 37.24
C ILE A 21 -11.75 -0.42 37.28
N LYS A 22 -11.26 0.05 38.43
CA LYS A 22 -9.87 0.53 38.57
C LYS A 22 -8.85 -0.59 38.35
N ARG A 23 -9.07 -1.78 38.92
CA ARG A 23 -8.20 -2.96 38.69
C ARG A 23 -8.26 -3.42 37.25
N ALA A 24 -9.43 -3.48 36.63
CA ALA A 24 -9.57 -3.78 35.22
C ALA A 24 -8.85 -2.73 34.36
N ARG A 25 -9.02 -1.43 34.64
CA ARG A 25 -8.28 -0.36 33.95
C ARG A 25 -6.77 -0.46 34.14
N ALA A 26 -6.28 -0.92 35.29
CA ALA A 26 -4.86 -1.15 35.53
C ALA A 26 -4.33 -2.38 34.77
N LEU A 27 -5.15 -3.44 34.66
CA LEU A 27 -4.86 -4.62 33.81
C LEU A 27 -4.96 -4.30 32.31
N PHE A 28 -5.75 -3.29 31.93
CA PHE A 28 -5.88 -2.75 30.57
C PHE A 28 -5.04 -1.49 30.32
N GLN A 29 -4.18 -1.08 31.27
CA GLN A 29 -3.07 -0.21 30.90
C GLN A 29 -2.18 -1.07 30.01
N LYS A 30 -2.37 -0.95 28.68
CA LYS A 30 -1.39 -1.39 27.68
C LYS A 30 -0.04 -1.03 28.28
N GLU A 31 0.81 -2.02 28.57
CA GLU A 31 2.23 -1.77 28.79
C GLU A 31 2.66 -0.90 27.62
N GLY A 32 2.86 0.40 27.89
CA GLY A 32 3.25 1.32 26.87
C GLY A 32 4.62 0.88 26.44
N ARG A 33 4.72 0.17 25.30
CA ARG A 33 6.00 -0.12 24.66
C ARG A 33 6.76 1.21 24.67
N MET A 34 7.87 1.26 25.41
CA MET A 34 8.68 2.46 25.47
C MET A 34 9.05 2.82 24.04
N ARG A 35 8.50 3.92 23.58
CA ARG A 35 8.64 4.36 22.20
C ARG A 35 9.82 5.32 22.13
N LEU A 36 10.75 5.02 21.24
CA LEU A 36 11.87 5.91 20.99
C LEU A 36 11.36 7.29 20.52
N GLN A 37 12.00 8.36 20.98
CA GLN A 37 11.60 9.73 20.63
C GLN A 37 11.65 9.96 19.11
N GLN A 38 12.65 9.37 18.44
CA GLN A 38 12.76 9.39 16.98
C GLN A 38 11.51 8.81 16.31
N VAL A 39 11.03 7.66 16.78
CA VAL A 39 9.85 6.97 16.25
C VAL A 39 8.58 7.79 16.46
N ALA A 40 8.48 8.50 17.59
CA ALA A 40 7.35 9.40 17.86
C ALA A 40 7.28 10.54 16.83
N ARG A 41 8.40 11.23 16.60
CA ARG A 41 8.50 12.35 15.66
C ARG A 41 8.24 11.92 14.21
N ILE A 42 8.84 10.83 13.78
CA ILE A 42 8.66 10.29 12.42
C ILE A 42 7.18 9.99 12.18
N MET A 43 6.56 9.19 13.04
CA MET A 43 5.17 8.78 12.83
C MET A 43 4.16 9.90 13.01
N GLU A 44 4.44 10.90 13.84
CA GLU A 44 3.61 12.11 13.91
C GLU A 44 3.57 12.80 12.54
N SER A 45 4.74 13.01 11.93
CA SER A 45 4.87 13.60 10.59
C SER A 45 4.17 12.74 9.52
N LEU A 46 4.39 11.42 9.52
CA LEU A 46 3.75 10.50 8.57
C LEU A 46 2.22 10.52 8.70
N ARG A 47 1.69 10.51 9.93
CA ARG A 47 0.24 10.56 10.19
C ARG A 47 -0.36 11.90 9.82
N LEU A 48 0.36 13.01 10.04
CA LEU A 48 -0.08 14.34 9.61
C LEU A 48 -0.19 14.39 8.07
N ARG A 49 0.83 13.88 7.37
CA ARG A 49 0.82 13.79 5.90
C ARG A 49 -0.32 12.90 5.40
N ASN A 50 -0.51 11.72 5.99
CA ASN A 50 -1.60 10.80 5.65
C ASN A 50 -2.99 11.45 5.76
N LYS A 51 -3.24 12.23 6.82
CA LYS A 51 -4.51 12.98 7.01
C LYS A 51 -4.71 14.08 5.98
N GLY A 52 -3.64 14.72 5.53
CA GLY A 52 -3.69 15.84 4.57
C GLY A 52 -3.99 15.43 3.13
N LEU A 53 -3.92 14.12 2.79
CA LEU A 53 -4.05 13.65 1.41
C LEU A 53 -5.48 13.39 0.97
N ARG A 54 -6.33 12.79 1.83
CA ARG A 54 -7.74 12.51 1.50
C ARG A 54 -8.61 12.41 2.76
N PRO A 55 -9.89 12.85 2.73
CA PRO A 55 -10.79 12.88 3.90
C PRO A 55 -11.04 11.53 4.60
N ASN A 56 -10.78 10.39 3.95
CA ASN A 56 -10.97 9.05 4.52
C ASN A 56 -9.75 8.14 4.26
N ASN A 57 -8.54 8.69 4.42
CA ASN A 57 -7.34 7.90 4.18
C ASN A 57 -7.22 6.71 5.14
N GLN A 58 -6.61 5.61 4.67
CA GLN A 58 -6.35 4.47 5.55
C GLN A 58 -5.39 4.93 6.63
N LYS A 59 -5.79 4.73 7.90
CA LYS A 59 -4.94 5.06 9.05
C LYS A 59 -3.68 4.19 9.01
N ILE A 60 -2.53 4.81 9.28
CA ILE A 60 -1.26 4.10 9.42
C ILE A 60 -1.34 3.21 10.69
N ASP A 61 -1.15 1.91 10.50
CA ASP A 61 -1.25 0.89 11.55
C ASP A 61 -0.11 1.00 12.60
N GLU A 62 -0.34 0.50 13.82
CA GLU A 62 0.69 0.41 14.86
C GLU A 62 1.86 -0.52 14.45
N TRP A 63 1.66 -1.41 13.47
CA TRP A 63 2.72 -2.23 12.89
C TRP A 63 3.87 -1.36 12.32
N VAL A 64 3.56 -0.28 11.60
CA VAL A 64 4.56 0.62 11.00
C VAL A 64 5.43 1.26 12.09
N ASP A 65 4.80 1.65 13.19
CA ASP A 65 5.44 2.19 14.39
C ASP A 65 6.49 1.20 14.95
N ASN A 66 6.06 -0.04 15.13
CA ASN A 66 6.88 -1.12 15.65
C ASN A 66 8.01 -1.47 14.69
N TYR A 67 7.76 -1.49 13.38
CA TYR A 67 8.76 -1.78 12.37
C TYR A 67 9.89 -0.74 12.39
N ILE A 68 9.55 0.55 12.36
CA ILE A 68 10.55 1.64 12.47
C ILE A 68 11.34 1.53 13.77
N GLN A 69 10.66 1.27 14.90
CA GLN A 69 11.35 1.07 16.17
C GLN A 69 12.33 -0.11 16.14
N GLN A 70 11.95 -1.22 15.53
CA GLN A 70 12.84 -2.39 15.39
C GLN A 70 14.04 -2.09 14.49
N CYS A 71 13.85 -1.40 13.37
CA CYS A 71 14.96 -0.97 12.50
C CYS A 71 15.98 -0.14 13.28
N ILE A 72 15.52 0.87 14.04
CA ILE A 72 16.39 1.73 14.84
C ILE A 72 17.15 0.93 15.90
N LEU A 73 16.44 0.08 16.67
CA LEU A 73 17.07 -0.73 17.73
C LEU A 73 18.11 -1.71 17.19
N LYS A 74 17.97 -2.16 15.94
CA LYS A 74 18.91 -3.07 15.27
C LYS A 74 19.97 -2.36 14.44
N GLY A 75 19.95 -1.03 14.39
CA GLY A 75 20.84 -0.25 13.51
C GLY A 75 20.59 -0.50 12.02
N GLN A 76 19.40 -0.94 11.64
CA GLN A 76 19.00 -1.20 10.26
C GLN A 76 18.32 0.03 9.65
N LYS A 77 18.43 0.17 8.34
CA LYS A 77 17.62 1.13 7.59
C LYS A 77 16.15 0.69 7.58
N VAL A 78 15.27 1.66 7.42
CA VAL A 78 13.84 1.40 7.16
C VAL A 78 13.67 1.21 5.67
N ASP A 79 13.15 0.06 5.26
CA ASP A 79 12.79 -0.17 3.86
C ASP A 79 11.36 0.30 3.59
N ILE A 80 11.23 1.12 2.55
CA ILE A 80 9.95 1.59 2.03
C ILE A 80 9.80 1.04 0.61
N LEU A 81 8.66 0.45 0.30
CA LEU A 81 8.31 -0.05 -1.02
C LEU A 81 7.19 0.81 -1.62
N THR A 82 7.39 1.24 -2.86
CA THR A 82 6.38 1.86 -3.70
C THR A 82 6.31 1.11 -5.01
N GLN A 83 5.12 0.62 -5.36
CA GLN A 83 4.88 -0.09 -6.61
C GLN A 83 4.28 0.88 -7.64
N TRP A 84 5.07 1.23 -8.66
CA TRP A 84 4.66 2.08 -9.76
C TRP A 84 4.02 1.23 -10.86
N CYS A 85 2.75 1.49 -11.16
CA CYS A 85 1.98 0.69 -12.10
C CYS A 85 2.27 1.12 -13.54
N LEU A 86 2.79 0.21 -14.35
CA LEU A 86 3.00 0.37 -15.78
C LEU A 86 1.80 -0.24 -16.54
N SER A 87 0.87 0.61 -16.95
CA SER A 87 -0.36 0.20 -17.63
C SER A 87 -0.52 0.89 -18.99
N LYS A 88 -1.41 0.36 -19.85
CA LYS A 88 -1.79 0.96 -21.14
C LYS A 88 -2.15 2.45 -21.10
N ASP A 89 -2.52 3.00 -19.94
CA ASP A 89 -2.75 4.44 -19.78
C ASP A 89 -1.48 5.26 -20.16
N LEU A 90 -0.29 4.68 -19.96
CA LEU A 90 0.99 5.28 -20.35
C LEU A 90 1.21 5.30 -21.87
N GLU A 91 0.71 4.31 -22.63
CA GLU A 91 0.81 4.33 -24.10
C GLU A 91 -0.07 5.43 -24.69
N THR A 92 -1.28 5.63 -24.15
CA THR A 92 -2.13 6.77 -24.55
C THR A 92 -1.41 8.08 -24.30
N ARG A 93 -0.80 8.25 -23.12
CA ARG A 93 0.02 9.43 -22.80
C ARG A 93 1.19 9.58 -23.77
N TYR A 94 1.92 8.50 -24.04
CA TYR A 94 3.06 8.49 -24.96
C TYR A 94 2.69 9.03 -26.34
N GLN A 95 1.56 8.57 -26.89
CA GLN A 95 1.04 9.04 -28.18
C GLN A 95 0.65 10.52 -28.12
N VAL A 96 -0.07 10.94 -27.07
CA VAL A 96 -0.48 12.34 -26.88
C VAL A 96 0.71 13.29 -26.77
N GLN A 97 1.82 12.84 -26.16
CA GLN A 97 3.06 13.61 -26.01
C GLN A 97 3.98 13.55 -27.24
N GLY A 98 3.51 12.96 -28.35
CA GLY A 98 4.25 12.90 -29.61
C GLY A 98 5.28 11.78 -29.68
N ASN A 99 4.94 10.61 -29.13
CA ASN A 99 5.81 9.42 -29.04
C ASN A 99 7.09 9.69 -28.25
N ARG A 100 6.94 10.38 -27.12
CA ARG A 100 7.99 10.56 -26.11
C ARG A 100 7.36 10.81 -24.75
N PHE A 101 8.06 10.48 -23.67
CA PHE A 101 7.62 10.86 -22.33
C PHE A 101 8.22 12.18 -21.89
N GLU A 102 7.35 13.14 -21.60
CA GLU A 102 7.70 14.34 -20.84
C GLU A 102 7.14 14.22 -19.42
N PRO A 103 7.93 14.51 -18.37
CA PRO A 103 7.49 14.31 -16.99
C PRO A 103 6.33 15.24 -16.64
N LEU A 104 5.32 14.70 -15.98
CA LEU A 104 4.22 15.51 -15.46
C LEU A 104 4.68 16.24 -14.20
N GLN A 105 4.07 17.39 -13.93
CA GLN A 105 4.36 18.16 -12.71
C GLN A 105 4.13 17.33 -11.44
N ALA A 106 3.14 16.42 -11.43
CA ALA A 106 2.89 15.53 -10.30
C ALA A 106 4.02 14.50 -10.07
N GLU A 107 4.68 14.02 -11.13
CA GLU A 107 5.83 13.11 -11.03
C GLU A 107 7.07 13.86 -10.53
N ILE A 108 7.29 15.07 -11.04
CA ILE A 108 8.34 15.98 -10.58
C ILE A 108 8.13 16.31 -9.10
N ASP A 109 6.92 16.75 -8.73
CA ASP A 109 6.57 17.06 -7.35
C ASP A 109 6.79 15.85 -6.44
N LEU A 110 6.40 14.65 -6.87
CA LEU A 110 6.60 13.44 -6.08
C LEU A 110 8.09 13.15 -5.84
N LEU A 111 8.89 13.10 -6.91
CA LEU A 111 10.28 12.64 -6.86
C LEU A 111 11.26 13.71 -6.35
N GLN A 112 10.99 14.99 -6.60
CA GLN A 112 11.90 16.10 -6.26
C GLN A 112 11.47 16.88 -5.01
N ARG A 113 10.23 16.72 -4.54
CA ARG A 113 9.73 17.45 -3.37
C ARG A 113 9.16 16.53 -2.30
N GLU A 114 8.16 15.72 -2.64
CA GLU A 114 7.40 14.95 -1.65
C GLU A 114 8.22 13.85 -0.98
N ILE A 115 8.84 12.97 -1.77
CA ILE A 115 9.71 11.90 -1.27
C ILE A 115 10.91 12.48 -0.50
N PRO A 116 11.67 13.45 -1.04
CA PRO A 116 12.77 14.08 -0.31
C PRO A 116 12.37 14.69 1.04
N GLN A 117 11.19 15.31 1.12
CA GLN A 117 10.67 15.85 2.39
C GLN A 117 10.40 14.75 3.42
N ILE A 118 9.87 13.60 2.99
CA ILE A 118 9.67 12.45 3.88
C ILE A 118 11.01 11.88 4.32
N LEU A 119 11.93 11.65 3.38
CA LEU A 119 13.28 11.14 3.68
C LEU A 119 13.99 12.03 4.69
N LYS A 120 13.90 13.35 4.53
CA LYS A 120 14.44 14.33 5.47
C LYS A 120 13.90 14.15 6.89
N VAL A 121 12.62 13.81 7.08
CA VAL A 121 12.07 13.53 8.42
C VAL A 121 12.77 12.35 9.08
N PHE A 122 13.12 11.31 8.34
CA PHE A 122 13.89 10.18 8.87
C PHE A 122 15.34 10.59 9.17
N THR A 123 16.00 11.26 8.23
CA THR A 123 17.40 11.70 8.37
C THR A 123 17.59 12.69 9.51
N ASP A 124 16.70 13.68 9.67
CA ASP A 124 16.71 14.65 10.78
C ASP A 124 16.53 13.97 12.16
N ASN A 125 16.02 12.74 12.17
CA ASN A 125 15.91 11.90 13.37
C ASN A 125 16.96 10.78 13.43
N GLY A 126 18.01 10.84 12.59
CA GLY A 126 19.12 9.89 12.59
C GLY A 126 18.75 8.49 12.12
N VAL A 127 17.70 8.36 11.31
CA VAL A 127 17.22 7.07 10.80
C VAL A 127 17.50 6.99 9.30
N GLY A 128 18.25 5.98 8.87
CA GLY A 128 18.48 5.72 7.45
C GLY A 128 17.28 5.04 6.79
N VAL A 129 17.07 5.31 5.51
CA VAL A 129 15.98 4.75 4.70
C VAL A 129 16.54 4.19 3.41
N ASN A 130 15.97 3.08 2.92
CA ASN A 130 16.03 2.72 1.51
C ASN A 130 14.60 2.80 0.96
N TRP A 131 14.38 3.65 -0.04
CA TRP A 131 13.07 3.77 -0.67
C TRP A 131 13.11 3.11 -2.04
N TRP A 132 12.50 1.94 -2.13
CA TRP A 132 12.39 1.14 -3.34
C TRP A 132 11.16 1.57 -4.12
N VAL A 133 11.35 2.04 -5.34
CA VAL A 133 10.30 2.29 -6.32
C VAL A 133 10.44 1.24 -7.40
N THR A 134 9.49 0.31 -7.46
CA THR A 134 9.51 -0.76 -8.44
C THR A 134 8.58 -0.44 -9.60
N PHE A 135 9.02 -0.67 -10.83
CA PHE A 135 8.18 -0.57 -12.01
C PHE A 135 7.48 -1.90 -12.24
N ASN A 136 6.15 -1.94 -12.10
CA ASN A 136 5.35 -3.16 -12.09
C ASN A 136 4.48 -3.20 -13.35
N GLY A 137 4.75 -4.14 -14.25
CA GLY A 137 3.88 -4.41 -15.39
C GLY A 137 2.54 -4.99 -14.98
N ALA A 138 1.50 -4.76 -15.79
CA ALA A 138 0.21 -5.42 -15.61
C ALA A 138 0.33 -6.96 -15.65
N PHE A 139 -0.47 -7.66 -14.84
CA PHE A 139 -0.56 -9.14 -14.85
C PHE A 139 -1.22 -9.69 -16.11
N LEU A 140 -2.12 -8.91 -16.71
CA LEU A 140 -2.81 -9.29 -17.95
C LEU A 140 -2.05 -8.70 -19.13
N ASP A 141 -1.73 -9.54 -20.13
CA ASP A 141 -0.94 -9.12 -21.30
C ASP A 141 -1.54 -7.92 -22.03
N ARG A 142 -2.87 -7.83 -22.14
CA ARG A 142 -3.54 -6.66 -22.74
C ARG A 142 -3.26 -5.34 -22.02
N GLY A 143 -3.00 -5.41 -20.71
CA GLY A 143 -2.70 -4.26 -19.88
C GLY A 143 -1.22 -3.89 -19.91
N ARG A 144 -0.37 -4.76 -20.45
CA ARG A 144 1.07 -4.52 -20.58
C ARG A 144 1.33 -3.49 -21.66
N ILE A 145 2.27 -2.62 -21.34
CA ILE A 145 2.82 -1.66 -22.29
C ILE A 145 3.98 -2.30 -23.05
N SER A 146 4.20 -1.81 -24.26
CA SER A 146 5.32 -2.24 -25.11
C SER A 146 6.67 -1.94 -24.44
N LYS A 147 7.69 -2.77 -24.72
CA LYS A 147 9.02 -2.68 -24.05
C LYS A 147 9.69 -1.31 -24.18
N GLU A 148 9.59 -0.69 -25.35
CA GLU A 148 10.22 0.61 -25.62
C GLU A 148 9.60 1.73 -24.76
N PRO A 149 8.26 1.95 -24.76
CA PRO A 149 7.60 2.84 -23.80
C PRO A 149 7.93 2.55 -22.33
N THR A 150 7.99 1.28 -21.92
CA THR A 150 8.40 0.91 -20.55
C THR A 150 9.76 1.49 -20.20
N LYS A 151 10.75 1.23 -21.05
CA LYS A 151 12.12 1.65 -20.84
C LYS A 151 12.23 3.17 -20.81
N GLU A 152 11.63 3.84 -21.80
CA GLU A 152 11.69 5.30 -21.90
C GLU A 152 11.05 5.98 -20.69
N TYR A 153 9.91 5.47 -20.23
CA TYR A 153 9.24 6.00 -19.05
C TYR A 153 10.07 5.79 -17.77
N ALA A 154 10.64 4.60 -17.59
CA ALA A 154 11.53 4.31 -16.45
C ALA A 154 12.78 5.21 -16.46
N ASP A 155 13.40 5.41 -17.63
CA ASP A 155 14.57 6.27 -17.79
C ASP A 155 14.24 7.74 -17.54
N MET A 156 13.06 8.22 -17.95
CA MET A 156 12.56 9.55 -17.61
C MET A 156 12.43 9.72 -16.09
N LEU A 157 11.78 8.79 -15.38
CA LEU A 157 11.62 8.86 -13.93
C LEU A 157 12.95 8.80 -13.18
N ARG A 158 13.90 7.97 -13.64
CA ARG A 158 15.28 7.94 -13.12
C ARG A 158 15.97 9.29 -13.35
N GLY A 159 15.81 9.90 -14.53
CA GLY A 159 16.42 11.17 -14.88
C GLY A 159 15.95 12.37 -14.04
N ILE A 160 14.73 12.32 -13.53
CA ILE A 160 14.18 13.40 -12.66
C ILE A 160 14.35 13.11 -11.15
N SER A 161 14.81 11.91 -10.76
CA SER A 161 15.07 11.56 -9.37
C SER A 161 16.32 12.28 -8.84
N THR A 162 16.25 12.83 -7.62
CA THR A 162 17.36 13.57 -7.00
C THR A 162 17.87 12.95 -5.70
N SER A 163 17.15 11.99 -5.11
CA SER A 163 17.48 11.42 -3.81
C SER A 163 18.32 10.15 -3.94
N PRO A 164 19.52 10.07 -3.32
CA PRO A 164 20.35 8.87 -3.36
C PRO A 164 19.76 7.68 -2.59
N GLU A 165 18.84 7.92 -1.65
CA GLU A 165 18.11 6.87 -0.94
C GLU A 165 16.97 6.25 -1.78
N LEU A 166 16.64 6.86 -2.93
CA LEU A 166 15.61 6.38 -3.83
C LEU A 166 16.20 5.40 -4.85
N ILE A 167 15.70 4.17 -4.84
CA ILE A 167 16.15 3.06 -5.67
C ILE A 167 15.03 2.76 -6.67
N LEU A 168 15.23 3.08 -7.95
CA LEU A 168 14.25 2.83 -9.01
C LEU A 168 14.64 1.60 -9.84
N MET A 169 13.83 0.55 -9.79
CA MET A 169 14.16 -0.75 -10.40
C MET A 169 12.96 -1.37 -11.13
N ASP A 170 13.22 -2.12 -12.18
CA ASP A 170 12.22 -2.98 -12.81
C ASP A 170 11.90 -4.18 -11.91
N TRP A 171 10.62 -4.38 -11.58
CA TRP A 171 10.20 -5.46 -10.70
C TRP A 171 10.44 -6.84 -11.33
N GLU A 172 10.10 -6.99 -12.60
CA GLU A 172 10.13 -8.28 -13.28
C GLU A 172 11.56 -8.67 -13.63
N GLU A 173 12.31 -7.76 -14.25
CA GLU A 173 13.65 -8.05 -14.75
C GLU A 173 14.73 -8.00 -13.65
N GLU A 174 14.72 -6.97 -12.80
CA GLU A 174 15.83 -6.74 -11.85
C GLU A 174 15.60 -7.42 -10.49
N ILE A 175 14.35 -7.60 -10.05
CA ILE A 175 14.03 -8.19 -8.74
C ILE A 175 13.61 -9.66 -8.85
N LEU A 176 12.76 -9.99 -9.82
CA LEU A 176 12.24 -11.34 -10.00
C LEU A 176 13.06 -12.20 -10.98
N GLY A 177 14.13 -11.64 -11.57
CA GLY A 177 15.00 -12.36 -12.51
C GLY A 177 14.28 -12.80 -13.78
N GLY A 178 13.35 -11.98 -14.27
CA GLY A 178 12.52 -12.22 -15.46
C GLY A 178 11.37 -13.22 -15.25
N ASN A 179 11.17 -13.73 -14.03
CA ASN A 179 10.17 -14.76 -13.75
C ASN A 179 9.13 -14.29 -12.74
N ARG A 180 7.98 -13.83 -13.24
CA ARG A 180 6.87 -13.45 -12.37
C ARG A 180 6.30 -14.66 -11.62
N PRO A 181 5.92 -14.52 -10.34
CA PRO A 181 5.17 -15.56 -9.65
C PRO A 181 3.93 -15.96 -10.44
N GLN A 182 3.80 -17.26 -10.69
CA GLN A 182 2.61 -17.83 -11.31
C GLN A 182 1.39 -17.64 -10.38
N PRO A 183 0.16 -17.53 -10.92
CA PRO A 183 -1.02 -17.40 -10.07
C PRO A 183 -1.10 -18.53 -9.06
N SER A 184 -1.55 -18.23 -7.84
CA SER A 184 -1.74 -19.25 -6.83
C SER A 184 -2.83 -20.25 -7.25
N GLN A 185 -2.44 -21.50 -7.53
CA GLN A 185 -3.40 -22.54 -7.93
C GLN A 185 -4.45 -22.79 -6.83
N LYS A 186 -4.04 -22.70 -5.56
CA LYS A 186 -4.95 -22.77 -4.41
C LYS A 186 -6.07 -21.72 -4.48
N VAL A 187 -5.74 -20.50 -4.91
CA VAL A 187 -6.73 -19.43 -5.06
C VAL A 187 -7.62 -19.68 -6.28
N LEU A 188 -7.08 -20.23 -7.37
CA LEU A 188 -7.87 -20.55 -8.55
C LEU A 188 -8.88 -21.70 -8.29
N ASP A 189 -8.46 -22.73 -7.58
CA ASP A 189 -9.27 -23.92 -7.30
C ASP A 189 -10.46 -23.64 -6.37
N ASP A 190 -10.30 -22.72 -5.40
CA ASP A 190 -11.33 -22.33 -4.43
C ASP A 190 -11.51 -20.80 -4.36
N PHE A 191 -11.72 -20.18 -5.53
CA PHE A 191 -11.70 -18.73 -5.66
C PHE A 191 -12.67 -18.02 -4.72
N PHE A 192 -13.95 -18.42 -4.70
CA PHE A 192 -14.95 -17.74 -3.86
C PHE A 192 -14.98 -18.25 -2.40
N GLY A 193 -14.30 -19.35 -2.08
CA GLY A 193 -14.03 -19.73 -0.69
C GLY A 193 -12.97 -18.83 -0.04
N ILE A 194 -12.07 -18.27 -0.85
CA ILE A 194 -10.91 -17.48 -0.40
C ILE A 194 -11.10 -15.96 -0.65
N VAL A 195 -11.63 -15.57 -1.79
CA VAL A 195 -11.81 -14.17 -2.20
C VAL A 195 -13.25 -13.73 -1.94
N PRO A 196 -13.48 -12.65 -1.16
CA PRO A 196 -14.82 -12.14 -0.92
C PRO A 196 -15.52 -11.73 -2.20
N ARG A 197 -16.73 -12.26 -2.44
CA ARG A 197 -17.51 -12.00 -3.67
C ARG A 197 -17.72 -10.51 -3.94
N LYS A 198 -18.02 -9.72 -2.90
CA LYS A 198 -18.18 -8.27 -3.02
C LYS A 198 -16.90 -7.57 -3.54
N ALA A 199 -15.72 -8.02 -3.11
CA ALA A 199 -14.46 -7.44 -3.56
C ALA A 199 -14.20 -7.81 -5.03
N PHE A 200 -14.49 -9.06 -5.41
CA PHE A 200 -14.42 -9.50 -6.81
C PHE A 200 -15.37 -8.71 -7.70
N ASP A 201 -16.65 -8.59 -7.33
CA ASP A 201 -17.67 -7.91 -8.14
C ASP A 201 -17.31 -6.44 -8.39
N LEU A 202 -16.71 -5.77 -7.40
CA LEU A 202 -16.22 -4.41 -7.53
C LEU A 202 -15.04 -4.30 -8.51
N ASP A 203 -14.00 -5.13 -8.38
CA ASP A 203 -12.86 -5.12 -9.31
C ASP A 203 -13.30 -5.52 -10.72
N PHE A 204 -14.21 -6.49 -10.84
CA PHE A 204 -14.76 -6.92 -12.11
C PHE A 204 -15.58 -5.83 -12.80
N SER A 205 -16.41 -5.09 -12.07
CA SER A 205 -17.18 -3.97 -12.62
C SER A 205 -16.25 -2.87 -13.14
N ASN A 206 -15.21 -2.51 -12.38
CA ASN A 206 -14.19 -1.55 -12.81
C ASN A 206 -13.44 -2.01 -14.07
N LEU A 207 -13.10 -3.31 -14.14
CA LEU A 207 -12.48 -3.89 -15.32
C LEU A 207 -13.43 -3.82 -16.52
N LEU A 208 -14.69 -4.19 -16.35
CA LEU A 208 -15.71 -4.20 -17.38
C LEU A 208 -15.93 -2.80 -17.97
N GLU A 209 -16.02 -1.77 -17.12
CA GLU A 209 -16.14 -0.38 -17.58
C GLU A 209 -14.91 0.09 -18.35
N ARG A 210 -13.71 -0.31 -17.92
CA ARG A 210 -12.48 0.04 -18.62
C ARG A 210 -12.41 -0.63 -19.98
N VAL A 211 -12.72 -1.92 -20.08
CA VAL A 211 -12.58 -2.65 -21.35
C VAL A 211 -13.57 -2.21 -22.42
N LYS A 212 -14.75 -1.72 -22.02
CA LYS A 212 -15.73 -1.12 -22.94
C LYS A 212 -15.22 0.11 -23.68
N LYS A 213 -14.15 0.75 -23.19
CA LYS A 213 -13.53 1.92 -23.84
C LYS A 213 -12.58 1.54 -24.98
N TYR A 214 -12.22 0.25 -25.12
CA TYR A 214 -11.37 -0.22 -26.20
C TYR A 214 -12.21 -0.69 -27.40
N PRO A 215 -12.11 -0.04 -28.57
CA PRO A 215 -12.89 -0.38 -29.76
C PRO A 215 -12.73 -1.84 -30.23
N GLU A 216 -11.55 -2.42 -29.99
CA GLU A 216 -11.15 -3.76 -30.40
C GLU A 216 -11.49 -4.87 -29.39
N PHE A 217 -12.26 -4.57 -28.34
CA PHE A 217 -12.57 -5.54 -27.30
C PHE A 217 -13.56 -6.62 -27.77
N SER A 218 -13.08 -7.87 -27.91
CA SER A 218 -13.84 -8.99 -28.48
C SER A 218 -14.17 -10.13 -27.50
N LYS A 219 -13.79 -10.03 -26.22
CA LYS A 219 -13.98 -11.13 -25.25
C LYS A 219 -15.37 -11.11 -24.64
N THR A 220 -15.88 -12.30 -24.33
CA THR A 220 -17.10 -12.51 -23.56
C THR A 220 -16.93 -12.11 -22.10
N GLU A 221 -18.04 -11.86 -21.41
CA GLU A 221 -18.03 -11.58 -19.97
C GLU A 221 -17.44 -12.76 -19.16
N GLU A 222 -17.66 -14.00 -19.60
CA GLU A 222 -17.10 -15.18 -18.94
C GLU A 222 -15.58 -15.24 -19.06
N GLU A 223 -15.04 -14.94 -20.25
CA GLU A 223 -13.58 -14.84 -20.44
C GLU A 223 -12.98 -13.72 -19.58
N LEU A 224 -13.66 -12.58 -19.47
CA LEU A 224 -13.24 -11.51 -18.56
C LEU A 224 -13.26 -11.94 -17.10
N LYS A 225 -14.25 -12.72 -16.67
CA LYS A 225 -14.32 -13.23 -15.30
C LYS A 225 -13.12 -14.12 -15.00
N LYS A 226 -12.78 -15.03 -15.93
CA LYS A 226 -11.60 -15.91 -15.80
C LYS A 226 -10.29 -15.11 -15.72
N GLU A 227 -10.14 -14.06 -16.52
CA GLU A 227 -8.97 -13.18 -16.45
C GLU A 227 -8.92 -12.38 -15.13
N SER A 228 -10.06 -11.90 -14.64
CA SER A 228 -10.12 -11.20 -13.36
C SER A 228 -9.71 -12.13 -12.21
N GLN A 229 -10.20 -13.38 -12.22
CA GLN A 229 -9.80 -14.41 -11.26
C GLN A 229 -8.30 -14.71 -11.35
N TYR A 230 -7.76 -14.86 -12.56
CA TYR A 230 -6.33 -15.06 -12.80
C TYR A 230 -5.50 -13.91 -12.22
N LYS A 231 -5.85 -12.67 -12.55
CA LYS A 231 -5.18 -11.46 -12.04
C LYS A 231 -5.19 -11.43 -10.51
N ILE A 232 -6.34 -11.68 -9.89
CA ILE A 232 -6.48 -11.70 -8.42
C ILE A 232 -5.62 -12.81 -7.80
N ALA A 233 -5.54 -13.99 -8.42
CA ALA A 233 -4.68 -15.07 -7.97
C ALA A 233 -3.18 -14.71 -8.08
N CYS A 234 -2.78 -13.93 -9.09
CA CYS A 234 -1.43 -13.38 -9.18
C CYS A 234 -1.16 -12.32 -8.11
N GLU A 235 -2.08 -11.38 -7.85
CA GLU A 235 -1.94 -10.37 -6.79
C GLU A 235 -1.85 -11.01 -5.40
N ALA A 236 -2.62 -12.06 -5.15
CA ALA A 236 -2.56 -12.84 -3.92
C ALA A 236 -1.21 -13.54 -3.76
N GLU A 237 -0.67 -14.11 -4.84
CA GLU A 237 0.66 -14.72 -4.84
C GLU A 237 1.78 -13.69 -4.64
N GLU A 238 1.66 -12.50 -5.24
CA GLU A 238 2.61 -11.41 -5.03
C GLU A 238 2.63 -10.95 -3.56
N GLY A 239 1.45 -10.81 -2.95
CA GLY A 239 1.34 -10.55 -1.52
C GLY A 239 2.02 -11.63 -0.66
N ARG A 240 1.84 -12.92 -1.02
CA ARG A 240 2.52 -14.05 -0.36
C ARG A 240 4.03 -13.98 -0.53
N PHE A 241 4.51 -13.72 -1.75
CA PHE A 241 5.93 -13.61 -2.08
C PHE A 241 6.60 -12.49 -1.30
N LEU A 242 6.01 -11.29 -1.26
CA LEU A 242 6.55 -10.16 -0.50
C LEU A 242 6.68 -10.45 1.00
N PHE A 243 5.93 -11.44 1.51
CA PHE A 243 5.98 -11.94 2.89
C PHE A 243 6.87 -13.16 3.08
N SER A 244 7.46 -13.71 2.02
CA SER A 244 8.32 -14.86 2.11
C SER A 244 9.72 -14.47 2.64
N PRO A 245 10.50 -15.45 3.12
CA PRO A 245 11.92 -15.25 3.42
C PRO A 245 12.76 -14.91 2.17
N ASP A 246 12.29 -15.31 0.99
CA ASP A 246 13.00 -15.14 -0.29
C ASP A 246 12.75 -13.76 -0.92
N SER A 247 11.84 -12.97 -0.34
CA SER A 247 11.61 -11.57 -0.71
C SER A 247 12.85 -10.72 -0.45
N PRO A 248 13.11 -9.67 -1.27
CA PRO A 248 14.05 -8.61 -0.92
C PRO A 248 13.72 -7.91 0.42
N PHE A 249 12.49 -8.07 0.89
CA PHE A 249 12.00 -7.62 2.18
C PHE A 249 11.61 -8.83 3.04
N PRO A 250 12.57 -9.53 3.67
CA PRO A 250 12.33 -10.81 4.33
C PRO A 250 11.17 -10.73 5.32
N CYS A 251 10.23 -11.67 5.20
CA CYS A 251 9.06 -11.75 6.08
C CYS A 251 8.19 -10.46 6.06
N GLY A 252 8.20 -9.74 4.94
CA GLY A 252 7.46 -8.51 4.76
C GLY A 252 7.98 -7.36 5.62
N GLN A 253 9.30 -7.24 5.81
CA GLN A 253 9.92 -6.15 6.55
C GLN A 253 10.05 -4.89 5.67
N PHE A 254 8.92 -4.26 5.36
CA PHE A 254 8.86 -3.01 4.61
C PHE A 254 7.61 -2.20 4.94
N ILE A 255 7.64 -0.89 4.71
CA ILE A 255 6.45 -0.03 4.66
C ILE A 255 5.99 0.07 3.21
N LEU A 256 4.71 -0.19 2.94
CA LEU A 256 4.15 0.03 1.61
C LEU A 256 3.63 1.45 1.50
N VAL A 257 4.20 2.26 0.61
CA VAL A 257 3.71 3.59 0.27
C VAL A 257 3.06 3.51 -1.11
N PRO A 258 1.72 3.40 -1.18
CA PRO A 258 1.03 3.16 -2.43
C PRO A 258 0.91 4.45 -3.26
N LEU A 259 1.04 4.30 -4.58
CA LEU A 259 0.69 5.34 -5.55
C LEU A 259 -0.70 5.11 -6.16
N GLU A 260 -1.32 3.96 -5.94
CA GLU A 260 -2.75 3.78 -6.18
C GLU A 260 -3.52 3.96 -4.87
N PHE A 261 -4.85 3.92 -4.94
CA PHE A 261 -5.66 3.86 -3.73
C PHE A 261 -5.37 2.56 -2.95
N PRO A 262 -5.16 2.62 -1.62
CA PRO A 262 -4.76 1.45 -0.83
C PRO A 262 -5.79 0.32 -0.85
N GLU A 263 -7.05 0.63 -1.18
CA GLU A 263 -8.12 -0.35 -1.39
C GLU A 263 -7.77 -1.37 -2.50
N ARG A 264 -6.90 -1.02 -3.45
CA ARG A 264 -6.39 -1.89 -4.53
C ARG A 264 -5.58 -3.07 -4.01
N TYR A 265 -4.96 -2.95 -2.83
CA TYR A 265 -4.16 -4.02 -2.22
C TYR A 265 -5.00 -5.03 -1.42
N ILE A 266 -6.32 -5.05 -1.61
CA ILE A 266 -7.19 -6.01 -0.93
C ILE A 266 -6.83 -7.46 -1.26
N PHE A 267 -6.41 -7.73 -2.50
CA PHE A 267 -6.11 -9.09 -2.95
C PHE A 267 -4.74 -9.59 -2.49
N PHE A 268 -3.78 -8.68 -2.25
CA PHE A 268 -2.50 -9.04 -1.63
C PHE A 268 -2.69 -9.63 -0.23
N ALA A 269 -3.76 -9.22 0.46
CA ALA A 269 -4.08 -9.72 1.80
C ALA A 269 -4.73 -11.11 1.82
N VAL A 270 -5.05 -11.69 0.65
CA VAL A 270 -5.71 -13.00 0.54
C VAL A 270 -4.83 -14.12 1.10
N LEU A 271 -3.56 -14.17 0.70
CA LEU A 271 -2.59 -15.14 1.20
C LEU A 271 -1.63 -14.55 2.25
N ALA A 272 -1.66 -13.23 2.45
CA ALA A 272 -0.91 -12.53 3.48
C ALA A 272 -1.83 -11.60 4.30
N PRO A 273 -2.63 -12.11 5.26
CA PRO A 273 -3.66 -11.33 5.96
C PRO A 273 -3.18 -10.02 6.62
N GLU A 274 -1.92 -9.99 7.04
CA GLU A 274 -1.27 -8.86 7.70
C GLU A 274 -0.69 -7.82 6.72
N PHE A 275 -0.81 -8.04 5.40
CA PHE A 275 -0.26 -7.17 4.35
C PHE A 275 -0.72 -5.73 4.51
N LYS A 276 -2.01 -5.52 4.77
CA LYS A 276 -2.60 -4.17 4.91
C LYS A 276 -2.03 -3.35 6.06
N LYS A 277 -1.42 -3.97 7.08
CA LYS A 277 -0.79 -3.25 8.20
C LYS A 277 0.48 -2.49 7.80
N ARG A 278 1.07 -2.84 6.64
CA ARG A 278 2.27 -2.17 6.10
C ARG A 278 1.94 -0.90 5.34
N ILE A 279 0.68 -0.68 5.00
CA ILE A 279 0.26 0.41 4.15
C ILE A 279 0.36 1.73 4.92
N ALA A 280 1.15 2.64 4.39
CA ALA A 280 1.24 4.03 4.81
C ALA A 280 0.99 4.93 3.58
N SER A 281 -0.26 5.29 3.34
CA SER A 281 -0.64 6.22 2.27
C SER A 281 -0.21 7.64 2.63
N ILE A 282 1.06 7.94 2.37
CA ILE A 282 1.72 9.19 2.74
C ILE A 282 2.11 10.05 1.54
N VAL A 283 1.84 9.63 0.30
CA VAL A 283 2.06 10.40 -0.94
C VAL A 283 0.75 10.49 -1.75
N LYS A 284 0.67 11.43 -2.70
CA LYS A 284 -0.48 11.54 -3.60
C LYS A 284 -0.58 10.32 -4.54
N SER A 285 -1.81 9.93 -4.87
CA SER A 285 -2.08 8.83 -5.79
C SER A 285 -2.03 9.27 -7.26
N TYR A 286 -1.72 8.32 -8.14
CA TYR A 286 -1.72 8.41 -9.61
C TYR A 286 -0.90 9.57 -10.20
N PRO A 287 0.35 9.81 -9.77
CA PRO A 287 1.16 10.91 -10.29
C PRO A 287 1.39 10.83 -11.81
N TRP A 288 1.27 9.64 -12.40
CA TRP A 288 1.51 9.38 -13.83
C TRP A 288 0.30 9.64 -14.75
N ARG A 289 -0.87 9.93 -14.17
CA ARG A 289 -2.11 10.15 -14.92
C ARG A 289 -2.28 11.62 -15.27
N MET A 290 -2.60 11.90 -16.53
CA MET A 290 -2.88 13.28 -17.00
C MET A 290 -4.17 13.85 -16.40
N ASP A 291 -5.08 13.01 -15.92
CA ASP A 291 -6.39 13.34 -15.35
C ASP A 291 -6.47 13.11 -13.83
N ALA A 292 -5.32 12.99 -13.15
CA ALA A 292 -5.25 12.55 -11.75
C ALA A 292 -6.14 13.35 -10.78
N ASP A 293 -6.25 14.67 -10.98
CA ASP A 293 -7.04 15.57 -10.13
C ASP A 293 -8.57 15.41 -10.30
N SER A 294 -9.01 14.67 -11.34
CA SER A 294 -10.43 14.45 -11.65
C SER A 294 -10.98 13.08 -11.20
N LEU A 295 -10.13 12.22 -10.63
CA LEU A 295 -10.51 10.87 -10.22
C LEU A 295 -11.28 10.86 -8.89
N SER A 296 -12.61 10.88 -8.96
CA SER A 296 -13.48 10.52 -7.84
C SER A 296 -13.74 9.01 -7.85
N TYR A 297 -13.14 8.27 -6.93
CA TYR A 297 -13.66 6.94 -6.59
C TYR A 297 -14.74 7.14 -5.53
N GLU A 298 -16.00 7.14 -5.95
CA GLU A 298 -17.10 6.88 -5.03
C GLU A 298 -17.02 5.39 -4.66
N LEU A 299 -16.73 5.11 -3.38
CA LEU A 299 -16.76 3.77 -2.79
C LEU A 299 -18.13 3.48 -2.19
#